data_AF-A0A1H5U5U0-F1
#
_entry.id   AF-A0A1H5U5U0-F1
#
_cell.length_a   1.000
_cell.length_b   1.000
_cell.length_c   1.000
_cell.angle_alpha   90.00
_cell.angle_beta   90.00
_cell.angle_gamma   90.00
#
_symmetry.space_group_name_H-M   'P 1'
#
loop_
_entity.id
_entity.type
_entity.pdbx_description
1 polymer ?
#
loop_
_entity_poly.entity_id
_entity_poly.type
_entity_poly.pdbx_seq_one_letter_code
_entity_poly.pdbx_strand_id
1 'polypeptide(L)'
;MDRTLGVSDKFELQQNYRRFLKYQEQFTLANDALKDARASRVWIAGLIMLLFALASDFFLGASAALFGLYFYRIALAWYQSSQAEEGREQMERWFAGKGLKFQGRILYFREDDMLENPIDPFDDALYQ
;
A
#
# COMPACT_ATOMS: atom_id res chain seq x y z
N MET A 1 19.28 23.87 -16.48
CA MET A 1 20.51 23.37 -15.82
C MET A 1 20.24 21.91 -15.56
N ASP A 2 20.94 21.01 -16.25
CA ASP A 2 20.81 19.57 -16.01
C ASP A 2 21.21 19.31 -14.56
N ARG A 3 20.21 18.99 -13.73
CA ARG A 3 20.44 18.64 -12.33
C ARG A 3 20.90 17.20 -12.29
N THR A 4 22.14 17.03 -11.92
CA THR A 4 22.76 15.72 -11.72
C THR A 4 22.73 15.39 -10.23
N LEU A 5 22.47 14.13 -9.92
CA LEU A 5 22.57 13.59 -8.57
C LEU A 5 24.03 13.26 -8.28
N GLY A 6 24.46 13.41 -7.03
CA GLY A 6 25.84 13.05 -6.67
C GLY A 6 26.11 11.56 -6.91
N VAL A 7 27.25 11.23 -7.51
CA VAL A 7 27.66 9.82 -7.77
C VAL A 7 27.66 8.97 -6.49
N SER A 8 27.93 9.56 -5.33
CA SER A 8 27.89 8.88 -4.02
C SER A 8 26.50 8.31 -3.68
N ASP A 9 25.44 8.94 -4.18
CA ASP A 9 24.06 8.62 -3.81
C ASP A 9 23.45 7.56 -4.73
N LYS A 10 24.12 7.22 -5.84
CA LYS A 10 23.66 6.29 -6.87
C LYS A 10 23.22 4.95 -6.29
N PHE A 11 24.07 4.33 -5.47
CA PHE A 11 23.76 3.02 -4.90
C PHE A 11 22.53 3.06 -3.97
N GLU A 12 22.49 4.04 -3.05
CA GLU A 12 21.36 4.18 -2.13
C GLU A 12 20.06 4.50 -2.87
N LEU A 13 20.12 5.35 -3.89
CA LEU A 13 18.97 5.74 -4.68
C LEU A 13 18.39 4.55 -5.45
N GLN A 14 19.23 3.77 -6.11
CA GLN A 14 18.81 2.55 -6.81
C GLN A 14 18.24 1.51 -5.85
N GLN A 15 18.85 1.33 -4.68
CA GLN A 15 18.36 0.39 -3.67
C GLN A 15 17.00 0.83 -3.09
N ASN A 16 16.86 2.10 -2.73
CA ASN A 16 15.62 2.64 -2.16
C ASN A 16 14.52 2.72 -3.22
N TYR A 17 14.85 2.93 -4.49
CA TYR A 17 13.88 2.88 -5.59
C TYR A 17 13.29 1.48 -5.74
N ARG A 18 14.12 0.44 -5.70
CA ARG A 18 13.64 -0.96 -5.70
C ARG A 18 12.77 -1.27 -4.48
N ARG A 19 13.14 -0.76 -3.30
CA ARG A 19 12.34 -0.91 -2.08
C ARG A 19 10.98 -0.22 -2.21
N PHE A 20 10.95 1.00 -2.74
CA PHE A 20 9.71 1.73 -3.00
C PHE A 20 8.78 0.94 -3.94
N LEU A 21 9.29 0.45 -5.08
CA LEU A 21 8.49 -0.34 -6.02
C LEU A 21 7.89 -1.59 -5.35
N LYS A 22 8.68 -2.27 -4.52
CA LYS A 22 8.21 -3.43 -3.75
C LYS A 22 7.09 -3.05 -2.77
N TYR A 23 7.24 -1.96 -2.01
CA TYR A 23 6.18 -1.49 -1.11
C TYR A 23 4.93 -1.04 -1.86
N GLN A 24 5.10 -0.42 -3.02
CA GLN A 24 3.98 -0.01 -3.85
C GLN A 24 3.20 -1.22 -4.40
N GLU A 25 3.90 -2.26 -4.84
CA GLU A 25 3.28 -3.52 -5.25
C GLU A 25 2.56 -4.20 -4.08
N GLN A 26 3.20 -4.30 -2.92
CA GLN A 26 2.59 -4.85 -1.70
C GLN A 26 1.34 -4.06 -1.28
N PHE A 27 1.39 -2.74 -1.36
CA PHE A 27 0.24 -1.88 -1.09
C PHE A 27 -0.89 -2.14 -2.07
N THR A 28 -0.61 -2.23 -3.37
CA THR A 28 -1.66 -2.54 -4.36
C THR A 28 -2.33 -3.88 -4.10
N LEU A 29 -1.55 -4.93 -3.83
CA LEU A 29 -2.07 -6.26 -3.52
C LEU A 29 -2.88 -6.28 -2.21
N ALA A 30 -2.38 -5.63 -1.16
CA ALA A 30 -3.07 -5.57 0.13
C ALA A 30 -4.37 -4.75 0.05
N ASN A 31 -4.38 -3.69 -0.74
CA ASN A 31 -5.57 -2.87 -0.95
C ASN A 31 -6.63 -3.62 -1.77
N ASP A 32 -6.23 -4.39 -2.78
CA ASP A 32 -7.16 -5.25 -3.52
C ASP A 32 -7.71 -6.37 -2.62
N ALA A 33 -6.87 -6.99 -1.79
CA ALA A 33 -7.33 -7.95 -0.78
C ALA A 33 -8.30 -7.32 0.24
N LEU A 34 -8.11 -6.06 0.61
CA LEU A 34 -9.02 -5.31 1.48
C LEU A 34 -10.37 -5.06 0.79
N LYS A 35 -10.37 -4.71 -0.51
CA LYS A 35 -11.60 -4.58 -1.30
C LYS A 35 -12.36 -5.91 -1.37
N ASP A 36 -11.65 -7.01 -1.63
CA ASP A 36 -12.23 -8.35 -1.67
C ASP A 36 -12.79 -8.78 -0.31
N ALA A 37 -12.06 -8.50 0.78
CA ALA A 37 -12.51 -8.77 2.14
C ALA A 37 -13.80 -7.99 2.49
N ARG A 38 -13.89 -6.73 2.07
CA ARG A 38 -15.10 -5.90 2.23
C ARG A 38 -16.25 -6.33 1.33
N ALA A 39 -15.96 -6.86 0.14
CA ALA A 39 -16.96 -7.39 -0.80
C ALA A 39 -17.53 -8.75 -0.36
N SER A 40 -16.87 -9.42 0.58
CA SER A 40 -17.31 -10.69 1.14
C SER A 40 -18.75 -10.63 1.67
N ARG A 41 -19.57 -11.60 1.27
CA ARG A 41 -20.97 -11.73 1.70
C ARG A 41 -21.16 -12.60 2.94
N VAL A 42 -20.08 -12.99 3.61
CA VAL A 42 -20.12 -13.86 4.81
C VAL A 42 -20.98 -13.25 5.93
N TRP A 43 -21.02 -11.92 6.04
CA TRP A 43 -21.89 -11.22 7.00
C TRP A 43 -23.39 -11.50 6.79
N ILE A 44 -23.82 -11.84 5.56
CA ILE A 44 -25.22 -12.20 5.28
C ILE A 44 -25.59 -13.51 5.98
N ALA A 45 -24.70 -14.50 5.97
CA ALA A 45 -24.91 -15.76 6.69
C ALA A 45 -24.98 -15.51 8.20
N GLY A 46 -24.11 -14.61 8.72
CA GLY A 46 -24.17 -14.17 10.12
C GLY A 46 -25.50 -13.50 10.47
N LEU A 47 -26.02 -12.64 9.57
CA LEU A 47 -27.32 -11.99 9.74
C LEU A 47 -28.48 -13.01 9.74
N ILE A 48 -28.47 -13.98 8.83
CA ILE A 48 -29.48 -15.04 8.79
C ILE A 48 -29.47 -15.83 10.10
N MET A 49 -28.28 -16.21 10.59
CA MET A 49 -28.16 -16.90 11.89
C MET A 49 -28.65 -16.03 13.05
N LEU A 50 -28.41 -14.71 13.00
CA LEU A 50 -28.90 -13.77 14.01
C LEU A 50 -30.44 -13.77 14.10
N LEU A 51 -31.15 -13.91 12.97
CA LEU A 51 -32.61 -13.98 12.97
C LEU A 51 -33.14 -15.21 13.73
N PHE A 52 -32.38 -16.31 13.72
CA PHE A 52 -32.69 -17.51 14.49
C PHE A 52 -32.16 -17.46 15.94
N ALA A 53 -31.50 -16.38 16.36
CA ALA A 53 -30.98 -16.26 17.73
C ALA A 53 -32.08 -16.29 18.80
N LEU A 54 -33.30 -15.84 18.46
CA LEU A 54 -34.47 -15.94 19.33
C LEU A 54 -34.90 -17.40 19.62
N ALA A 55 -34.47 -18.36 18.78
CA ALA A 55 -34.82 -19.77 18.93
C ALA A 55 -33.75 -20.56 19.73
N SER A 56 -32.49 -20.13 19.74
CA SER A 56 -31.41 -20.81 20.48
C SER A 56 -30.15 -19.96 20.61
N ASP A 57 -29.50 -20.04 21.78
CA ASP A 57 -28.17 -19.46 22.05
C ASP A 57 -27.08 -19.99 21.10
N PHE A 58 -27.26 -21.18 20.54
CA PHE A 58 -26.36 -21.72 19.53
C PHE A 58 -26.28 -20.81 18.29
N PHE A 59 -27.43 -20.32 17.81
CA PHE A 59 -27.48 -19.44 16.63
C PHE A 59 -26.87 -18.06 16.92
N LEU A 60 -27.00 -17.58 18.15
CA LEU A 60 -26.32 -16.36 18.61
C LEU A 60 -24.80 -16.54 18.54
N GLY A 61 -24.27 -17.66 19.06
CA GLY A 61 -22.84 -17.98 19.00
C GLY A 61 -22.32 -18.15 17.57
N ALA A 62 -23.06 -18.87 16.72
CA ALA A 62 -22.72 -19.06 15.31
C ALA A 62 -22.70 -17.72 14.54
N SER A 63 -23.68 -16.86 14.79
CA SER A 63 -23.74 -15.51 14.21
C SER A 63 -22.54 -14.66 14.64
N ALA A 64 -22.22 -14.65 15.94
CA ALA A 64 -21.07 -13.93 16.48
C ALA A 64 -19.74 -14.41 15.86
N ALA A 65 -19.56 -15.73 15.67
CA ALA A 65 -18.38 -16.28 15.01
C ALA A 65 -18.26 -15.84 13.54
N LEU A 66 -19.37 -15.82 12.79
CA LEU A 66 -19.39 -15.38 11.40
C LEU A 66 -19.09 -13.89 11.24
N PHE A 67 -19.67 -13.06 12.11
CA PHE A 67 -19.32 -11.63 12.15
C PHE A 67 -17.88 -11.41 12.58
N GLY A 68 -17.41 -12.13 13.60
CA GLY A 68 -16.01 -12.09 14.05
C GLY A 68 -15.05 -12.43 12.91
N LEU A 69 -15.29 -13.51 12.17
CA LEU A 69 -14.50 -13.90 11.01
C LEU A 69 -14.49 -12.82 9.91
N TYR A 70 -15.66 -12.23 9.63
CA TYR A 70 -15.80 -11.17 8.64
C TYR A 70 -14.97 -9.93 9.01
N PHE A 71 -15.16 -9.40 10.22
CA PHE A 71 -14.42 -8.22 10.68
C PHE A 71 -12.93 -8.50 10.87
N TYR A 72 -12.56 -9.70 11.33
CA TYR A 72 -11.16 -10.11 11.46
C TYR A 72 -10.44 -10.07 10.12
N ARG A 73 -11.06 -10.60 9.04
CA ARG A 73 -10.48 -10.55 7.69
C ARG A 73 -10.27 -9.11 7.20
N ILE A 74 -11.24 -8.23 7.44
CA ILE A 74 -11.12 -6.82 7.08
C ILE A 74 -9.99 -6.15 7.86
N ALA A 75 -9.94 -6.37 9.18
CA ALA A 75 -8.92 -5.77 10.04
C ALA A 75 -7.51 -6.25 9.66
N LEU A 76 -7.34 -7.54 9.37
CA LEU A 76 -6.06 -8.10 8.94
C LEU A 76 -5.61 -7.52 7.60
N ALA A 77 -6.50 -7.47 6.61
CA ALA A 77 -6.19 -6.89 5.30
C ALA A 77 -5.88 -5.38 5.40
N TRP A 78 -6.60 -4.66 6.26
CA TRP A 78 -6.34 -3.25 6.53
C TRP A 78 -4.97 -3.04 7.19
N TYR A 79 -4.61 -3.87 8.18
CA TYR A 79 -3.30 -3.81 8.82
C TYR A 79 -2.15 -4.05 7.83
N GLN A 80 -2.28 -5.04 6.96
CA GLN A 80 -1.29 -5.31 5.90
C GLN A 80 -1.18 -4.14 4.91
N SER A 81 -2.31 -3.55 4.52
CA SER A 81 -2.31 -2.36 3.66
C SER A 81 -1.63 -1.16 4.33
N SER A 82 -1.92 -0.92 5.61
CA SER A 82 -1.34 0.18 6.39
C SER A 82 0.17 0.03 6.54
N GLN A 83 0.66 -1.18 6.82
CA GLN A 83 2.10 -1.43 6.94
C GLN A 83 2.83 -1.18 5.61
N ALA A 84 2.24 -1.60 4.49
CA ALA A 84 2.82 -1.34 3.17
C ALA A 84 2.79 0.15 2.81
N GLU A 85 1.73 0.86 3.20
CA GLU A 85 1.60 2.31 3.04
C GLU A 85 2.65 3.08 3.84
N GLU A 86 2.86 2.73 5.11
CA GLU A 86 3.90 3.33 5.95
C GLU A 86 5.30 3.14 5.34
N GLY A 87 5.58 1.93 4.82
CA GLY A 87 6.83 1.64 4.12
C GLY A 87 6.99 2.49 2.85
N ARG A 88 5.90 2.67 2.08
CA ARG A 88 5.89 3.54 0.89
C ARG A 88 6.15 5.00 1.27
N GLU A 89 5.41 5.53 2.25
CA GLU A 89 5.57 6.91 2.73
C GLU A 89 6.96 7.19 3.28
N GLN A 90 7.56 6.23 4.00
CA GLN A 90 8.92 6.38 4.50
C GLN A 90 9.91 6.56 3.35
N MET A 91 9.77 5.78 2.28
CA MET A 91 10.59 5.93 1.08
C MET A 91 10.29 7.27 0.39
N GLU A 92 9.03 7.63 0.17
CA GLU A 92 8.64 8.92 -0.42
C GLU A 92 9.23 10.10 0.35
N ARG A 93 9.23 10.06 1.69
CA ARG A 93 9.87 11.07 2.54
C ARG A 93 11.39 11.13 2.34
N TRP A 94 12.05 9.98 2.21
CA TRP A 94 13.49 9.93 1.92
C TRP A 94 13.80 10.55 0.55
N PHE A 95 13.04 10.21 -0.48
CA PHE A 95 13.18 10.78 -1.82
C PHE A 95 12.86 12.28 -1.85
N ALA A 96 11.83 12.72 -1.12
CA ALA A 96 11.51 14.14 -0.97
C ALA A 96 12.64 14.94 -0.29
N GLY A 97 13.35 14.32 0.67
CA GLY A 97 14.56 14.89 1.27
C GLY A 97 15.72 15.07 0.28
N LYS A 98 15.74 14.30 -0.81
CA LYS A 98 16.68 14.43 -1.93
C LYS A 98 16.15 15.31 -3.07
N GLY A 99 15.00 15.97 -2.87
CA GLY A 99 14.38 16.84 -3.89
C GLY A 99 13.68 16.08 -5.02
N LEU A 100 13.29 14.82 -4.78
CA LEU A 100 12.64 13.95 -5.75
C LEU A 100 11.19 13.66 -5.31
N LYS A 101 10.30 13.42 -6.27
CA LYS A 101 8.91 13.04 -6.04
C LYS A 101 8.51 11.87 -6.94
N PHE A 102 7.58 11.05 -6.48
CA PHE A 102 7.00 9.99 -7.29
C PHE A 102 5.65 10.41 -7.84
N GLN A 103 5.37 10.01 -9.09
CA GLN A 103 4.02 9.94 -9.63
C GLN A 103 3.77 8.49 -10.06
N GLY A 104 2.95 7.78 -9.30
CA GLY A 104 2.79 6.34 -9.48
C GLY A 104 4.12 5.63 -9.22
N ARG A 105 4.71 5.03 -10.27
CA ARG A 105 6.00 4.31 -10.23
C ARG A 105 7.18 5.11 -10.78
N ILE A 106 6.92 6.28 -11.35
CA ILE A 106 7.91 7.09 -12.07
C ILE A 106 8.45 8.17 -11.13
N LEU A 107 9.75 8.39 -11.18
CA LEU A 107 10.46 9.37 -10.36
C LEU A 107 10.63 10.68 -11.14
N TYR A 108 10.48 11.81 -10.46
CA TYR A 108 10.64 13.15 -11.01
C TYR A 108 11.40 14.03 -10.03
N PHE A 109 11.93 15.15 -10.50
CA PHE A 109 12.37 16.21 -9.61
C PHE A 109 11.15 16.88 -8.99
N ARG A 110 11.27 17.33 -7.73
CA ARG A 110 10.16 17.94 -7.00
C ARG A 110 9.60 19.17 -7.71
N GLU A 111 10.47 19.95 -8.34
CA GLU A 111 10.16 21.18 -9.09
C GLU A 111 9.56 20.92 -10.47
N ASP A 112 9.56 19.67 -10.95
CA ASP A 112 8.92 19.31 -12.22
C ASP A 112 7.42 19.14 -12.02
N ASP A 113 6.70 20.26 -11.91
CA ASP A 113 5.25 20.28 -11.71
C ASP A 113 4.46 19.81 -12.93
N MET A 114 5.06 19.88 -14.12
CA MET A 114 4.44 19.40 -15.36
C MET A 114 4.71 17.92 -15.65
N LEU A 115 5.58 17.26 -14.85
CA LEU A 115 5.95 15.85 -14.98
C LEU A 115 6.53 15.52 -16.37
N GLU A 116 7.27 16.45 -16.95
CA GLU A 116 7.79 16.36 -18.32
C GLU A 116 9.11 15.59 -18.40
N ASN A 117 9.88 15.56 -17.31
CA ASN A 117 11.23 15.02 -17.26
C ASN A 117 11.29 13.83 -16.29
N PRO A 118 10.82 12.64 -16.72
CA PRO A 118 10.94 11.44 -15.90
C PRO A 118 12.42 11.09 -15.68
N ILE A 119 12.73 10.73 -14.45
CA ILE A 119 14.06 10.33 -14.02
C ILE A 119 14.13 8.81 -14.05
N ASP A 120 15.16 8.28 -14.70
CA ASP A 120 15.58 6.89 -14.53
C ASP A 120 16.71 6.81 -13.49
N PRO A 121 16.46 6.23 -12.29
CA PRO A 121 17.47 5.96 -11.27
C PRO A 121 18.67 5.14 -11.74
N PHE A 122 18.52 4.38 -12.83
CA PHE A 122 19.54 3.50 -13.37
C PHE A 122 20.31 4.12 -14.54
N ASP A 123 19.95 5.32 -14.98
CA ASP A 123 20.73 6.05 -15.97
C ASP A 123 21.97 6.69 -15.34
N ASP A 124 23.13 6.27 -15.81
CA ASP A 124 24.42 6.75 -15.34
C ASP A 124 24.66 8.22 -15.70
N ALA A 125 24.02 8.72 -16.78
CA ALA A 125 24.13 10.12 -17.18
C ALA A 125 23.53 11.09 -16.14
N LEU A 126 22.66 10.57 -15.27
CA LEU A 126 22.04 11.34 -14.19
C LEU A 126 23.00 11.64 -13.03
N TYR A 127 24.14 10.94 -12.95
CA TYR A 127 25.08 11.03 -11.84
C TYR A 127 26.39 11.71 -12.26
N GLN A 128 26.74 12.82 -11.59
CA GLN A 128 28.00 13.54 -11.79
C GLN A 128 28.69 13.90 -10.47
#